data_AF-A0A1G8AWA1-F1
#
_entry.id   AF-A0A1G8AWA1-F1
#
_cell.length_a   1.000
_cell.length_b   1.000
_cell.length_c   1.000
_cell.angle_alpha   90.00
_cell.angle_beta   90.00
_cell.angle_gamma   90.00
#
_symmetry.space_group_name_H-M   'P 1'
#
loop_
_entity.id
_entity.type
_entity.pdbx_description
1 polymer ?
#
loop_
_entity_poly.entity_id
_entity_poly.type
_entity_poly.pdbx_seq_one_letter_code
_entity_poly.pdbx_strand_id
1 'polypeptide(L)'
;MKKKIGLLVLAIVIIGAAKFYYDVNLNYNFKAITEGKVYKSGVIPPDELEDYISKYNIKSVIDLRYPGTDDLINNPEIPEQLTLEKEAIEKIDNVNYYNVGATQVPDQPTVDKFLEIMDNDDNYPVLIHCYHGEGRAPLFSAIYQMEYEDMPNEEARDNTRVLLKWSSFDDGKPKGEYLKNYKPRNSK
;
A
#
# COMPACT_ATOMS: atom_id res chain seq x y z
N MET A 1 -43.75 4.74 6.13
CA MET A 1 -42.54 4.04 6.62
C MET A 1 -41.65 3.54 5.48
N LYS A 2 -42.17 2.77 4.50
CA LYS A 2 -41.39 2.28 3.33
C LYS A 2 -40.64 3.37 2.54
N LYS A 3 -41.26 4.54 2.29
CA LYS A 3 -40.59 5.68 1.64
C LYS A 3 -39.41 6.27 2.44
N LYS A 4 -39.52 6.30 3.78
CA LYS A 4 -38.45 6.79 4.67
C LYS A 4 -37.27 5.80 4.71
N ILE A 5 -37.56 4.50 4.72
CA ILE A 5 -36.53 3.44 4.62
C ILE A 5 -35.81 3.52 3.27
N GLY A 6 -36.56 3.68 2.17
CA GLY A 6 -35.96 3.84 0.83
C GLY A 6 -35.04 5.05 0.73
N LEU A 7 -35.44 6.20 1.28
CA LEU A 7 -34.59 7.39 1.33
C LEU A 7 -33.33 7.19 2.18
N LEU A 8 -33.44 6.49 3.32
CA LEU A 8 -32.30 6.19 4.18
C LEU A 8 -31.29 5.26 3.51
N VAL A 9 -31.76 4.20 2.83
CA VAL A 9 -30.90 3.31 2.05
C VAL A 9 -30.21 4.06 0.92
N LEU A 10 -30.94 4.90 0.19
CA LEU A 10 -30.36 5.72 -0.88
C LEU A 10 -29.28 6.66 -0.35
N ALA A 11 -29.51 7.32 0.79
CA ALA A 11 -28.52 8.19 1.41
C ALA A 11 -27.24 7.43 1.79
N ILE A 12 -27.35 6.22 2.36
CA ILE A 12 -26.20 5.37 2.68
C ILE A 12 -25.40 5.01 1.42
N VAL A 13 -26.09 4.65 0.33
CA VAL A 13 -25.43 4.32 -0.95
C VAL A 13 -24.68 5.53 -1.51
N ILE A 14 -25.29 6.72 -1.49
CA ILE A 14 -24.65 7.95 -1.97
C ILE A 14 -23.42 8.30 -1.13
N ILE A 15 -23.52 8.21 0.20
CA ILE A 15 -22.40 8.47 1.11
C ILE A 15 -21.27 7.46 0.87
N GLY A 16 -21.61 6.18 0.71
CA GLY A 16 -20.64 5.13 0.40
C GLY A 16 -19.91 5.37 -0.92
N ALA A 17 -20.64 5.74 -1.98
CA ALA A 17 -20.07 6.06 -3.29
C ALA A 17 -19.17 7.31 -3.23
N ALA A 18 -19.61 8.36 -2.53
CA ALA A 18 -18.82 9.57 -2.34
C ALA A 18 -17.52 9.29 -1.56
N LYS A 19 -17.59 8.48 -0.48
CA LYS A 19 -16.41 8.05 0.26
C LYS A 19 -15.46 7.22 -0.60
N PHE A 20 -15.98 6.27 -1.37
CA PHE A 20 -15.16 5.46 -2.27
C PHE A 20 -14.45 6.33 -3.33
N TYR A 21 -15.19 7.28 -3.92
CA TYR A 21 -14.61 8.22 -4.88
C TYR A 21 -13.49 9.06 -4.24
N TYR A 22 -13.72 9.60 -3.04
CA TYR A 22 -12.72 10.35 -2.29
C TYR A 22 -11.48 9.49 -1.98
N ASP A 23 -11.68 8.31 -1.39
CA ASP A 23 -10.60 7.44 -0.95
C ASP A 23 -9.70 7.06 -2.14
N VAL A 24 -10.27 6.78 -3.31
CA VAL A 24 -9.52 6.34 -4.50
C VAL A 24 -8.94 7.51 -5.32
N ASN A 25 -9.71 8.58 -5.57
CA ASN A 25 -9.35 9.60 -6.56
C ASN A 25 -8.77 10.88 -5.95
N LEU A 26 -9.02 11.15 -4.67
CA LEU A 26 -8.57 12.39 -4.02
C LEU A 26 -7.56 12.11 -2.91
N ASN A 27 -7.71 10.98 -2.21
CA ASN A 27 -6.81 10.57 -1.16
C ASN A 27 -5.84 9.47 -1.60
N TYR A 28 -5.93 8.98 -2.85
CA TYR A 28 -5.03 7.99 -3.43
C TYR A 28 -4.83 6.74 -2.58
N ASN A 29 -5.89 6.28 -1.90
CA ASN A 29 -5.86 5.17 -0.95
C ASN A 29 -4.82 5.33 0.19
N PHE A 30 -4.43 6.58 0.50
CA PHE A 30 -3.50 6.95 1.56
C PHE A 30 -4.07 6.59 2.93
N LYS A 31 -3.38 5.73 3.69
CA LYS A 31 -3.78 5.30 5.03
C LYS A 31 -2.55 5.01 5.88
N ALA A 32 -2.62 5.28 7.17
CA ALA A 32 -1.66 4.77 8.12
C ALA A 32 -1.81 3.25 8.24
N ILE A 33 -0.69 2.55 8.25
CA ILE A 33 -0.55 1.18 8.76
C ILE A 33 -0.26 1.27 10.26
N THR A 34 0.71 2.13 10.59
CA THR A 34 1.06 2.49 11.96
C THR A 34 1.22 4.00 12.01
N GLU A 35 0.33 4.65 12.76
CA GLU A 35 0.26 6.12 12.84
C GLU A 35 1.61 6.72 13.21
N GLY A 36 2.06 7.71 12.44
CA GLY A 36 3.35 8.37 12.64
C GLY A 36 4.58 7.53 12.26
N LYS A 37 4.42 6.33 11.69
CA LYS A 37 5.54 5.43 11.38
C LYS A 37 5.48 4.82 9.98
N VAL A 38 4.39 4.18 9.60
CA VAL A 38 4.27 3.54 8.27
C VAL A 38 2.92 3.89 7.66
N TYR A 39 2.96 4.31 6.41
CA TYR A 39 1.80 4.66 5.60
C TYR A 39 1.78 3.84 4.32
N LYS A 40 0.60 3.69 3.73
CA LYS A 40 0.44 3.13 2.39
C LYS A 40 -0.38 4.05 1.49
N SER A 41 -0.18 3.96 0.18
CA SER A 41 -1.04 4.60 -0.82
C SER A 41 -1.04 3.85 -2.16
N GLY A 42 -1.88 4.29 -3.09
CA GLY A 42 -1.64 4.14 -4.53
C GLY A 42 -0.70 5.22 -5.03
N VAL A 43 -0.69 5.45 -6.35
CA VAL A 43 0.07 6.55 -6.94
C VAL A 43 -0.53 7.87 -6.49
N ILE A 44 0.27 8.67 -5.78
CA ILE A 44 0.01 10.08 -5.56
C ILE A 44 0.68 10.84 -6.72
N PRO A 45 0.01 11.80 -7.37
CA PRO A 45 0.60 12.61 -8.42
C PRO A 45 1.90 13.29 -7.96
N PRO A 46 2.95 13.38 -8.81
CA PRO A 46 4.23 13.97 -8.42
C PRO A 46 4.15 15.40 -7.87
N ASP A 47 3.17 16.18 -8.32
CA ASP A 47 2.90 17.56 -7.88
C ASP A 47 2.16 17.65 -6.54
N GLU A 48 1.53 16.57 -6.07
CA GLU A 48 0.87 16.50 -4.75
C GLU A 48 1.72 15.79 -3.70
N LEU A 49 2.79 15.11 -4.12
CA LEU A 49 3.58 14.24 -3.24
C LEU A 49 4.29 15.00 -2.11
N GLU A 50 4.76 16.23 -2.39
CA GLU A 50 5.39 17.10 -1.39
C GLU A 50 4.45 17.47 -0.23
N ASP A 51 3.15 17.66 -0.52
CA ASP A 51 2.15 17.96 0.50
C ASP A 51 1.96 16.78 1.47
N TYR A 52 1.91 15.55 0.94
CA TYR A 52 1.83 14.35 1.76
C TYR A 52 3.10 14.13 2.57
N ILE A 53 4.26 14.26 1.93
CA ILE A 53 5.56 14.10 2.58
C ILE A 53 5.70 15.08 3.74
N SER A 54 5.40 16.36 3.50
CA SER A 54 5.50 17.41 4.52
C SER A 54 4.49 17.22 5.65
N LYS A 55 3.24 16.88 5.32
CA LYS A 55 2.16 16.71 6.30
C LYS A 55 2.41 15.53 7.26
N TYR A 56 2.96 14.44 6.75
CA TYR A 56 3.17 13.21 7.51
C TYR A 56 4.63 12.98 7.93
N ASN A 57 5.52 13.95 7.63
CA ASN A 57 6.96 13.91 7.84
C ASN A 57 7.61 12.64 7.24
N ILE A 58 7.16 12.21 6.05
CA ILE A 58 7.69 10.99 5.42
C ILE A 58 9.16 11.22 5.05
N LYS A 59 10.02 10.29 5.46
CA LYS A 59 11.46 10.31 5.15
C LYS A 59 11.84 9.39 4.01
N SER A 60 11.03 8.37 3.74
CA SER A 60 11.32 7.42 2.68
C SER A 60 10.06 6.99 1.95
N VAL A 61 10.14 6.92 0.63
CA VAL A 61 9.08 6.40 -0.26
C VAL A 61 9.57 5.10 -0.89
N ILE A 62 8.81 4.03 -0.71
CA ILE A 62 9.03 2.72 -1.30
C ILE A 62 8.02 2.51 -2.43
N ASP A 63 8.52 2.50 -3.66
CA ASP A 63 7.74 2.21 -4.87
C ASP A 63 7.83 0.72 -5.21
N LEU A 64 6.68 0.05 -5.13
CA LEU A 64 6.52 -1.37 -5.48
C LEU A 64 6.14 -1.57 -6.95
N ARG A 65 5.96 -0.51 -7.75
CA ARG A 65 5.69 -0.62 -9.19
C ARG A 65 6.86 -1.27 -9.90
N TYR A 66 6.53 -2.14 -10.85
CA TYR A 66 7.47 -2.97 -11.59
C TYR A 66 7.10 -2.96 -13.08
N PRO A 67 7.37 -1.84 -13.79
CA PRO A 67 7.01 -1.68 -15.20
C PRO A 67 7.92 -2.54 -16.09
N GLY A 68 7.49 -2.75 -17.34
CA GLY A 68 8.27 -3.52 -18.32
C GLY A 68 8.08 -5.04 -18.24
N THR A 69 7.07 -5.51 -17.50
CA THR A 69 6.61 -6.90 -17.56
C THR A 69 5.58 -7.10 -18.67
N ASP A 70 5.47 -8.30 -19.22
CA ASP A 70 4.41 -8.66 -20.18
C ASP A 70 2.99 -8.65 -19.56
N ASP A 71 2.87 -8.57 -18.22
CA ASP A 71 1.61 -8.51 -17.48
C ASP A 71 1.08 -7.07 -17.35
N LEU A 72 0.51 -6.55 -18.44
CA LEU A 72 -0.08 -5.20 -18.49
C LEU A 72 -1.39 -5.07 -17.69
N ILE A 73 -1.98 -6.19 -17.25
CA ILE A 73 -3.22 -6.17 -16.45
C ILE A 73 -2.88 -5.86 -14.99
N ASN A 74 -1.88 -6.55 -14.43
CA ASN A 74 -1.52 -6.39 -13.03
C ASN A 74 -0.41 -5.35 -12.79
N ASN A 75 0.40 -5.06 -13.82
CA ASN A 75 1.44 -4.05 -13.81
C ASN A 75 1.24 -3.05 -14.98
N PRO A 76 0.15 -2.26 -14.96
CA PRO A 76 -0.16 -1.29 -16.02
C PRO A 76 0.77 -0.06 -16.00
N GLU A 77 1.61 0.09 -14.98
CA GLU A 77 2.59 1.16 -14.85
C GLU A 77 3.57 1.24 -16.03
N ILE A 78 3.97 2.47 -16.36
CA ILE A 78 4.98 2.74 -17.41
C ILE A 78 6.25 3.34 -16.79
N PRO A 79 7.46 3.07 -17.35
CA PRO A 79 8.73 3.52 -16.78
C PRO A 79 8.85 5.05 -16.60
N GLU A 80 8.19 5.83 -17.45
CA GLU A 80 8.18 7.30 -17.37
C GLU A 80 7.56 7.80 -16.05
N GLN A 81 6.49 7.15 -15.56
CA GLN A 81 5.85 7.53 -14.30
C GLN A 81 6.77 7.36 -13.10
N LEU A 82 7.56 6.28 -13.08
CA LEU A 82 8.54 6.03 -12.01
C LEU A 82 9.67 7.05 -12.05
N THR A 83 10.08 7.46 -13.26
CA THR A 83 11.13 8.48 -13.44
C THR A 83 10.66 9.84 -12.93
N LEU A 84 9.45 10.26 -13.31
CA LEU A 84 8.86 11.53 -12.86
C LEU A 84 8.68 11.58 -11.35
N GLU A 85 8.21 10.49 -10.74
CA GLU A 85 8.05 10.42 -9.28
C GLU A 85 9.39 10.46 -8.55
N LYS A 86 10.37 9.69 -9.02
CA LYS A 86 11.74 9.73 -8.49
C LYS A 86 12.31 11.15 -8.54
N GLU A 87 12.21 11.81 -9.70
CA GLU A 87 12.68 13.18 -9.87
C GLU A 87 11.94 14.20 -9.00
N ALA A 88 10.67 13.95 -8.68
CA ALA A 88 9.91 14.79 -7.76
C ALA A 88 10.39 14.60 -6.32
N ILE A 89 10.61 13.35 -5.88
CA ILE A 89 11.09 13.05 -4.52
C ILE A 89 12.52 13.53 -4.30
N GLU A 90 13.41 13.36 -5.29
CA GLU A 90 14.81 13.81 -5.19
C GLU A 90 14.96 15.34 -5.08
N LYS A 91 13.90 16.12 -5.36
CA LYS A 91 13.86 17.57 -5.13
C LYS A 91 13.46 17.95 -3.71
N ILE A 92 12.96 17.00 -2.93
CA ILE A 92 12.51 17.23 -1.55
C ILE A 92 13.65 16.87 -0.60
N ASP A 93 14.05 17.84 0.22
CA ASP A 93 15.18 17.66 1.13
C ASP A 93 14.92 16.55 2.16
N ASN A 94 15.93 15.70 2.37
CA ASN A 94 15.93 14.62 3.37
C ASN A 94 14.87 13.53 3.14
N VAL A 95 14.46 13.30 1.89
CA VAL A 95 13.57 12.19 1.52
C VAL A 95 14.29 11.22 0.59
N ASN A 96 14.23 9.93 0.92
CA ASN A 96 14.80 8.87 0.11
C ASN A 96 13.74 8.21 -0.78
N TYR A 97 14.11 7.91 -2.02
CA TYR A 97 13.29 7.11 -2.93
C TYR A 97 13.89 5.72 -3.14
N TYR A 98 13.08 4.69 -2.95
CA TYR A 98 13.46 3.30 -3.19
C TYR A 98 12.48 2.63 -4.14
N ASN A 99 12.92 2.30 -5.36
CA ASN A 99 12.17 1.38 -6.20
C ASN A 99 12.53 -0.06 -5.79
N VAL A 100 11.63 -0.72 -5.07
CA VAL A 100 11.77 -2.16 -4.75
C VAL A 100 11.38 -2.99 -5.95
N GLY A 101 10.26 -2.65 -6.60
CA GLY A 101 9.70 -3.37 -7.75
C GLY A 101 9.23 -4.77 -7.37
N ALA A 102 7.92 -4.96 -7.26
CA ALA A 102 7.34 -6.25 -6.87
C ALA A 102 6.30 -6.75 -7.87
N THR A 103 6.26 -8.08 -8.06
CA THR A 103 5.12 -8.77 -8.68
C THR A 103 3.93 -8.82 -7.71
N GLN A 104 2.81 -9.41 -8.14
CA GLN A 104 1.60 -9.50 -7.33
C GLN A 104 1.74 -10.39 -6.08
N VAL A 105 2.67 -11.35 -6.09
CA VAL A 105 3.08 -12.16 -4.95
C VAL A 105 4.60 -12.17 -4.98
N PRO A 106 5.29 -11.49 -4.05
CA PRO A 106 6.73 -11.28 -4.15
C PRO A 106 7.50 -12.57 -3.88
N ASP A 107 8.68 -12.67 -4.48
CA ASP A 107 9.68 -13.66 -4.11
C ASP A 107 10.50 -13.20 -2.89
N GLN A 108 11.28 -14.11 -2.31
CA GLN A 108 12.07 -13.80 -1.13
C GLN A 108 13.11 -12.68 -1.37
N PRO A 109 13.86 -12.63 -2.49
CA PRO A 109 14.78 -11.52 -2.75
C PRO A 109 14.11 -10.14 -2.77
N THR A 110 12.88 -10.04 -3.30
CA THR A 110 12.11 -8.78 -3.27
C THR A 110 11.73 -8.40 -1.84
N VAL A 111 11.34 -9.39 -1.02
CA VAL A 111 11.06 -9.17 0.41
C VAL A 111 12.33 -8.73 1.14
N ASP A 112 13.45 -9.40 0.93
CA ASP A 112 14.73 -9.09 1.59
C ASP A 112 15.16 -7.64 1.30
N LYS A 113 15.03 -7.19 0.05
CA LYS A 113 15.28 -5.79 -0.34
C LYS A 113 14.36 -4.80 0.37
N PHE A 114 13.09 -5.15 0.53
CA PHE A 114 12.16 -4.33 1.31
C PHE A 114 12.55 -4.29 2.79
N LEU A 115 12.89 -5.43 3.38
CA LEU A 115 13.27 -5.51 4.80
C LEU A 115 14.57 -4.76 5.08
N GLU A 116 15.55 -4.80 4.17
CA GLU A 116 16.79 -4.02 4.29
C GLU A 116 16.51 -2.51 4.41
N ILE A 117 15.53 -1.98 3.67
CA ILE A 117 15.13 -0.57 3.77
C ILE A 117 14.43 -0.32 5.12
N MET A 118 13.55 -1.23 5.53
CA MET A 118 12.76 -1.10 6.77
C MET A 118 13.59 -1.34 8.05
N ASP A 119 14.73 -2.02 7.95
CA ASP A 119 15.67 -2.25 9.06
C ASP A 119 16.44 -0.97 9.46
N ASN A 120 16.44 0.06 8.60
CA ASN A 120 17.08 1.34 8.90
C ASN A 120 16.10 2.32 9.55
N ASP A 121 16.31 2.61 10.84
CA ASP A 121 15.48 3.54 11.62
C ASP A 121 15.42 4.96 11.04
N ASP A 122 16.45 5.40 10.31
CA ASP A 122 16.49 6.74 9.70
C ASP A 122 15.47 6.89 8.55
N ASN A 123 14.94 5.78 8.02
CA ASN A 123 13.94 5.79 6.95
C ASN A 123 12.52 6.10 7.44
N TYR A 124 12.23 6.03 8.74
CA TYR A 124 10.89 6.27 9.25
C TYR A 124 10.60 7.75 9.51
N PRO A 125 9.38 8.24 9.21
CA PRO A 125 8.23 7.52 8.65
C PRO A 125 8.34 7.12 7.16
N VAL A 126 7.84 5.92 6.82
CA VAL A 126 7.92 5.34 5.46
C VAL A 126 6.55 5.37 4.77
N LEU A 127 6.51 5.73 3.48
CA LEU A 127 5.37 5.54 2.60
C LEU A 127 5.60 4.34 1.67
N ILE A 128 4.75 3.32 1.74
CA ILE A 128 4.79 2.13 0.88
C ILE A 128 3.66 2.26 -0.16
N HIS A 129 3.98 2.32 -1.45
CA HIS A 129 2.93 2.43 -2.47
C HIS A 129 3.12 1.48 -3.64
N CYS A 130 2.04 1.31 -4.40
CA CYS A 130 2.03 0.64 -5.69
C CYS A 130 1.07 1.40 -6.62
N TYR A 131 0.60 0.79 -7.71
CA TYR A 131 -0.31 1.47 -8.63
C TYR A 131 -1.63 1.91 -7.96
N HIS A 132 -2.43 0.97 -7.45
CA HIS A 132 -3.74 1.28 -6.84
C HIS A 132 -3.73 1.40 -5.31
N GLY A 133 -2.65 0.96 -4.64
CA GLY A 133 -2.60 0.92 -3.18
C GLY A 133 -3.47 -0.16 -2.52
N GLU A 134 -3.92 -1.15 -3.29
CA GLU A 134 -4.83 -2.22 -2.85
C GLU A 134 -4.26 -3.64 -2.99
N GLY A 135 -3.21 -3.82 -3.81
CA GLY A 135 -2.59 -5.11 -4.09
C GLY A 135 -1.26 -5.27 -3.38
N ARG A 136 -0.18 -4.79 -4.00
CA ARG A 136 1.20 -4.90 -3.48
C ARG A 136 1.39 -4.10 -2.18
N ALA A 137 0.94 -2.84 -2.11
CA ALA A 137 1.14 -2.02 -0.92
C ALA A 137 0.54 -2.62 0.37
N PRO A 138 -0.72 -3.11 0.41
CA PRO A 138 -1.23 -3.81 1.59
C PRO A 138 -0.50 -5.12 1.90
N LEU A 139 -0.02 -5.86 0.89
CA LEU A 139 0.76 -7.08 1.11
C LEU A 139 2.07 -6.77 1.85
N PHE A 140 2.83 -5.79 1.38
CA PHE A 140 4.07 -5.37 2.03
C PHE A 140 3.83 -4.67 3.37
N SER A 141 2.68 -3.99 3.53
CA SER A 141 2.25 -3.47 4.84
C SER A 141 2.03 -4.60 5.85
N ALA A 142 1.38 -5.69 5.44
CA ALA A 142 1.20 -6.87 6.28
C ALA A 142 2.53 -7.54 6.63
N ILE A 143 3.47 -7.64 5.67
CA ILE A 143 4.84 -8.12 5.94
C ILE A 143 5.50 -7.25 7.03
N TYR A 144 5.40 -5.92 6.92
CA TYR A 144 5.91 -5.02 7.95
C TYR A 144 5.29 -5.30 9.33
N GLN A 145 3.97 -5.44 9.42
CA GLN A 145 3.30 -5.71 10.70
C GLN A 145 3.75 -7.05 11.30
N MET A 146 3.94 -8.09 10.48
CA MET A 146 4.42 -9.38 10.97
C MET A 146 5.90 -9.36 11.40
N GLU A 147 6.75 -8.59 10.71
CA GLU A 147 8.21 -8.54 10.97
C GLU A 147 8.58 -7.60 12.12
N TYR A 148 7.88 -6.48 12.27
CA TYR A 148 8.28 -5.39 13.17
C TYR A 148 7.27 -5.10 14.28
N GLU A 149 6.07 -5.67 14.20
CA GLU A 149 5.00 -5.47 15.21
C GLU A 149 4.51 -6.79 15.81
N ASP A 150 5.22 -7.90 15.52
CA ASP A 150 4.90 -9.25 15.98
C ASP A 150 3.45 -9.68 15.70
N MET A 151 2.83 -9.08 14.67
CA MET A 151 1.43 -9.33 14.34
C MET A 151 1.26 -10.75 13.77
N PRO A 152 0.30 -11.54 14.26
CA PRO A 152 0.02 -12.85 13.69
C PRO A 152 -0.39 -12.75 12.21
N ASN A 153 0.02 -13.73 11.40
CA ASN A 153 -0.21 -13.72 9.95
C ASN A 153 -1.67 -13.49 9.54
N GLU A 154 -2.61 -14.14 10.22
CA GLU A 154 -4.04 -13.98 9.92
C GLU A 154 -4.51 -12.55 10.25
N GLU A 155 -4.04 -11.96 11.35
CA GLU A 155 -4.40 -10.59 11.72
C GLU A 155 -3.79 -9.57 10.74
N ALA A 156 -2.52 -9.76 10.35
CA ALA A 156 -1.88 -8.91 9.35
C ALA A 156 -2.57 -9.03 7.98
N ARG A 157 -3.03 -10.24 7.61
CA ARG A 157 -3.86 -10.46 6.43
C ARG A 157 -5.19 -9.72 6.54
N ASP A 158 -5.89 -9.83 7.67
CA ASP A 158 -7.16 -9.16 7.95
C ASP A 158 -7.06 -7.64 7.81
N ASN A 159 -5.93 -7.07 8.23
CA ASN A 159 -5.66 -5.63 8.14
C ASN A 159 -5.44 -5.11 6.71
N THR A 160 -5.28 -5.98 5.70
CA THR A 160 -5.07 -5.54 4.32
C THR A 160 -6.27 -4.78 3.72
N ARG A 161 -7.49 -5.00 4.23
CA ARG A 161 -8.73 -4.35 3.76
C ARG A 161 -9.92 -4.61 4.67
N VAL A 162 -10.92 -3.73 4.58
CA VAL A 162 -12.18 -3.82 5.35
C VAL A 162 -12.99 -5.09 5.02
N LEU A 163 -13.00 -5.52 3.75
CA LEU A 163 -13.69 -6.74 3.33
C LEU A 163 -12.69 -7.69 2.66
N LEU A 164 -12.24 -8.69 3.39
CA LEU A 164 -11.37 -9.74 2.88
C LEU A 164 -12.05 -10.70 1.93
N LYS A 165 -13.31 -11.04 2.22
CA LYS A 165 -14.05 -11.98 1.39
C LYS A 165 -14.20 -11.43 -0.03
N TRP A 166 -13.97 -12.28 -1.03
CA TRP A 166 -13.97 -11.94 -2.46
C TRP A 166 -12.83 -11.03 -2.91
N SER A 167 -11.83 -10.81 -2.05
CA SER A 167 -10.67 -10.01 -2.37
C SER A 167 -9.52 -10.82 -2.97
N SER A 168 -8.40 -10.16 -3.30
CA SER A 168 -7.15 -10.85 -3.66
C SER A 168 -6.46 -11.53 -2.48
N PHE A 169 -6.88 -11.25 -1.25
CA PHE A 169 -6.35 -11.79 0.02
C PHE A 169 -7.30 -12.80 0.68
N ASP A 170 -8.42 -13.12 0.04
CA ASP A 170 -9.37 -14.12 0.49
C ASP A 170 -8.72 -15.51 0.58
N ASP A 171 -9.39 -16.43 1.27
CA ASP A 171 -8.95 -17.82 1.33
C ASP A 171 -8.88 -18.45 -0.07
N GLY A 172 -7.82 -19.21 -0.32
CA GLY A 172 -7.51 -19.82 -1.61
C GLY A 172 -6.97 -18.85 -2.66
N LYS A 173 -6.79 -17.56 -2.34
CA LYS A 173 -6.19 -16.59 -3.26
C LYS A 173 -4.68 -16.50 -3.06
N PRO A 174 -3.89 -16.30 -4.13
CA PRO A 174 -2.42 -16.33 -4.05
C PRO A 174 -1.83 -15.40 -2.98
N LYS A 175 -2.31 -14.15 -2.87
CA LYS A 175 -1.80 -13.22 -1.83
C LYS A 175 -2.25 -13.60 -0.42
N GLY A 176 -3.48 -14.12 -0.30
CA GLY A 176 -4.01 -14.58 0.99
C GLY A 176 -3.21 -15.77 1.52
N GLU A 177 -2.99 -16.77 0.68
CA GLU A 177 -2.16 -17.93 1.02
C GLU A 177 -0.70 -17.54 1.28
N TYR A 178 -0.17 -16.57 0.52
CA TYR A 178 1.18 -16.06 0.77
C TYR A 178 1.32 -15.50 2.19
N LEU A 179 0.42 -14.60 2.61
CA LEU A 179 0.48 -14.00 3.96
C LEU A 179 0.27 -15.05 5.05
N LYS A 180 -0.66 -15.99 4.88
CA LYS A 180 -0.88 -17.07 5.86
C LYS A 180 0.34 -17.95 6.07
N ASN A 181 1.13 -18.17 5.03
CA ASN A 181 2.32 -19.03 5.07
C ASN A 181 3.63 -18.25 5.24
N TYR A 182 3.57 -16.92 5.35
CA TYR A 182 4.74 -16.08 5.56
C TYR A 182 5.45 -16.46 6.87
N LYS A 183 6.78 -16.44 6.89
CA LYS A 183 7.57 -16.78 8.08
C LYS A 183 8.43 -15.59 8.46
N PRO A 184 7.99 -14.78 9.45
CA PRO A 184 8.79 -13.67 9.94
C PRO A 184 10.15 -14.13 10.45
N ARG A 185 11.19 -13.32 10.25
CA ARG A 185 12.58 -13.67 10.61
C ARG A 185 12.73 -14.10 12.08
N ASN A 186 11.90 -13.55 12.98
CA ASN A 186 11.93 -13.80 14.42
C ASN A 186 10.97 -14.91 14.89
N SER A 187 10.23 -15.57 13.98
CA SER A 187 9.30 -16.64 14.35
C SER A 187 10.06 -17.92 14.72
N LYS A 188 9.89 -18.37 15.96
CA LYS A 188 10.42 -19.65 16.45
C LYS A 188 9.53 -20.82 16.07
#